data_AF-A0AAV5IKJ1-F1
#
_entry.id   AF-A0AAV5IKJ1-F1
#
_cell.length_a   1.000
_cell.length_b   1.000
_cell.length_c   1.000
_cell.angle_alpha   90.00
_cell.angle_beta   90.00
_cell.angle_gamma   90.00
#
_symmetry.space_group_name_H-M   'P 1'
#
loop_
_entity.id
_entity.type
_entity.pdbx_description
1 polymer ?
#
loop_
_entity_poly.entity_id
_entity_poly.type
_entity_poly.pdbx_seq_one_letter_code
_entity_poly.pdbx_strand_id
1 'polypeptide(L)'
;MKMEVEIITTQNIKPSSPTPEHLKIFNLSLLDQLIPSPYAPLIFFYPTTTTILDIPKRVDLLKKSLSNTLTHFYPLAGKMRDHFSIDCNDKGACFIQARVNCHLKRFSHST
;
A
#
# COMPACT_ATOMS: atom_id res chain seq x y z
N MET A 1 23.15 0.09 16.98
CA MET A 1 23.51 -0.46 15.66
C MET A 1 22.51 0.09 14.66
N LYS A 2 22.94 0.81 13.62
CA LYS A 2 22.04 1.43 12.62
C LYS A 2 21.50 0.31 11.72
N MET A 3 20.18 0.19 11.60
CA MET A 3 19.57 -0.73 10.64
C MET A 3 19.73 -0.14 9.25
N GLU A 4 20.37 -0.90 8.36
CA GLU A 4 20.51 -0.56 6.95
C GLU A 4 19.32 -1.14 6.19
N VAL A 5 18.56 -0.26 5.54
CA VAL A 5 17.39 -0.60 4.72
C VAL A 5 17.76 -0.38 3.26
N GLU A 6 17.72 -1.44 2.48
CA GLU A 6 17.98 -1.41 1.04
C GLU A 6 16.64 -1.44 0.30
N ILE A 7 16.31 -0.39 -0.46
CA ILE A 7 15.11 -0.39 -1.32
C ILE A 7 15.44 -1.17 -2.59
N ILE A 8 14.70 -2.25 -2.84
CA ILE A 8 14.85 -3.10 -4.02
C ILE A 8 14.01 -2.54 -5.17
N THR A 9 12.72 -2.29 -4.91
CA THR A 9 11.81 -1.74 -5.92
C THR A 9 10.82 -0.75 -5.31
N THR A 10 10.42 0.23 -6.12
CA THR A 10 9.31 1.13 -5.85
C THR A 10 8.44 1.16 -7.09
N GLN A 11 7.14 0.92 -6.94
CA GLN A 11 6.20 0.92 -8.05
C GLN A 11 4.79 1.27 -7.56
N ASN A 12 3.95 1.76 -8.47
CA ASN A 12 2.53 1.95 -8.18
C ASN A 12 1.72 0.77 -8.72
N ILE A 13 0.95 0.12 -7.84
CA ILE A 13 0.04 -0.96 -8.21
C ILE A 13 -1.29 -0.35 -8.62
N LYS A 14 -1.67 -0.57 -9.87
CA LYS A 14 -2.96 -0.15 -10.42
C LYS A 14 -4.04 -1.18 -10.13
N PRO A 15 -5.33 -0.79 -10.13
CA PRO A 15 -6.42 -1.75 -10.07
C PRO A 15 -6.37 -2.72 -11.26
N SER A 16 -6.85 -3.94 -11.04
CA SER A 16 -6.86 -5.00 -12.06
C SER A 16 -7.82 -4.70 -13.20
N SER A 17 -8.87 -3.92 -12.92
CA SER A 17 -9.84 -3.43 -13.89
C SER A 17 -9.94 -1.91 -13.76
N PRO A 18 -10.11 -1.18 -14.87
CA PRO A 18 -10.18 0.28 -14.84
C PRO A 18 -11.40 0.77 -14.08
N THR A 19 -11.25 1.91 -13.39
CA THR A 19 -12.37 2.56 -12.70
C THR A 19 -13.39 3.08 -13.73
N PRO A 20 -14.69 2.69 -13.63
CA PRO A 20 -15.73 3.19 -14.53
C PRO A 20 -15.86 4.71 -14.50
N GLU A 21 -16.20 5.33 -15.65
CA GLU A 21 -16.26 6.80 -15.80
C GLU A 21 -17.11 7.49 -14.73
N HIS A 22 -18.27 6.92 -14.40
CA HIS A 22 -19.18 7.48 -13.40
C HIS A 22 -18.67 7.39 -11.95
N LEU A 23 -17.59 6.65 -11.70
CA LEU A 23 -16.95 6.48 -10.39
C LEU A 23 -15.60 7.21 -10.27
N LYS A 24 -15.21 7.99 -11.30
CA LYS A 24 -13.91 8.69 -11.33
C LYS A 24 -13.76 9.78 -10.28
N ILE A 25 -14.87 10.28 -9.72
CA ILE A 25 -14.84 11.30 -8.68
C ILE A 25 -15.45 10.71 -7.42
N PHE A 26 -14.65 10.60 -6.37
CA PHE A 26 -15.10 10.22 -5.04
C PHE A 26 -15.15 11.45 -4.15
N ASN A 27 -16.35 11.82 -3.69
CA ASN A 27 -16.56 12.98 -2.82
C ASN A 27 -16.37 12.60 -1.36
N LEU A 28 -15.57 13.37 -0.64
CA LEU A 28 -15.34 13.21 0.78
C LEU A 28 -16.54 13.76 1.57
N SER A 29 -16.96 13.03 2.59
CA SER A 29 -18.01 13.48 3.50
C SER A 29 -17.48 14.60 4.42
N LEU A 30 -18.39 15.27 5.13
CA LEU A 30 -18.00 16.24 6.16
C LEU A 30 -17.12 15.59 7.24
N LEU A 31 -17.39 14.33 7.60
CA LEU A 31 -16.59 13.61 8.60
C LEU A 31 -15.15 13.40 8.12
N ASP A 32 -14.97 13.07 6.84
CA ASP A 32 -13.63 12.89 6.26
C ASP A 32 -12.82 14.19 6.28
N GLN A 33 -13.47 15.34 6.08
CA GLN A 33 -12.83 16.66 6.07
C GLN A 33 -12.40 17.13 7.47
N LEU A 34 -13.01 16.59 8.52
CA LEU A 34 -12.68 16.92 9.91
C LEU A 34 -11.46 16.13 10.43
N ILE A 35 -10.97 15.13 9.68
CA ILE A 35 -9.81 14.33 10.07
C ILE A 35 -8.52 15.12 9.78
N PRO A 36 -7.72 15.47 10.80
CA PRO A 36 -6.54 16.33 10.63
C PRO A 36 -5.35 15.63 9.97
N SER A 37 -5.27 14.29 10.01
CA SER A 37 -4.25 13.50 9.33
C SER A 37 -4.86 12.25 8.69
N PRO A 38 -4.87 12.14 7.35
CA PRO A 38 -5.42 10.96 6.67
C PRO A 38 -4.50 9.73 6.74
N TYR A 39 -3.25 9.89 7.16
CA TYR A 39 -2.28 8.79 7.23
C TYR A 39 -2.31 8.12 8.61
N ALA A 40 -2.86 6.91 8.64
CA ALA A 40 -2.76 6.01 9.79
C ALA A 40 -1.62 5.00 9.58
N PRO A 41 -0.46 5.16 10.23
CA PRO A 41 0.64 4.22 10.08
C PRO A 41 0.28 2.89 10.75
N LEU A 42 0.22 1.82 9.96
CA LEU A 42 0.02 0.45 10.43
C LEU A 42 1.21 -0.43 10.03
N ILE A 43 1.72 -1.21 10.95
CA ILE A 43 2.87 -2.11 10.74
C ILE A 43 2.49 -3.51 11.20
N PHE A 44 2.71 -4.50 10.32
CA PHE A 44 2.44 -5.91 10.60
C PHE A 44 3.75 -6.73 10.51
N PHE A 45 3.97 -7.58 11.50
CA PHE A 45 5.13 -8.48 11.55
C PHE A 45 4.69 -9.93 11.39
N TYR A 46 5.27 -10.64 10.41
CA TYR A 46 4.98 -12.05 10.15
C TYR A 46 6.25 -12.89 10.37
N PRO A 47 6.22 -13.93 11.22
CA PRO A 47 7.37 -14.80 11.42
C PRO A 47 7.71 -15.57 10.13
N THR A 48 8.99 -15.88 9.96
CA THR A 48 9.46 -16.64 8.80
C THR A 48 8.96 -18.08 8.87
N THR A 49 8.03 -18.43 7.98
CA THR A 49 7.52 -19.81 7.79
C THR A 49 7.94 -20.45 6.47
N THR A 50 8.63 -19.70 5.60
CA THR A 50 8.98 -20.12 4.24
C THR A 50 10.45 -19.96 3.93
N THR A 51 10.89 -20.70 2.91
CA THR A 51 12.24 -20.60 2.37
C THR A 51 12.46 -19.27 1.65
N ILE A 52 13.70 -18.82 1.56
CA ILE A 52 14.07 -17.57 0.86
C ILE A 52 13.67 -17.62 -0.62
N LEU A 53 13.64 -18.81 -1.22
CA LEU A 53 13.25 -19.05 -2.61
C LEU A 53 11.78 -18.68 -2.90
N ASP A 54 10.93 -18.62 -1.87
CA ASP A 54 9.51 -18.31 -2.01
C ASP A 54 9.21 -16.79 -1.96
N ILE A 55 10.20 -15.96 -1.62
CA ILE A 55 10.01 -14.50 -1.47
C ILE A 55 9.50 -13.86 -2.77
N PRO A 56 10.10 -14.10 -3.96
CA PRO A 56 9.60 -13.49 -5.20
C PRO A 56 8.14 -13.85 -5.48
N LYS A 57 7.78 -15.13 -5.33
CA LYS A 57 6.40 -15.60 -5.51
C LYS A 57 5.42 -14.92 -4.55
N ARG A 58 5.81 -14.73 -3.29
CA ARG A 58 4.99 -14.02 -2.30
C ARG A 58 4.81 -12.55 -2.66
N VAL A 59 5.89 -11.88 -3.09
CA VAL A 59 5.81 -10.48 -3.54
C VAL A 59 4.85 -10.35 -4.72
N ASP A 60 4.91 -11.27 -5.69
CA ASP A 60 3.99 -11.26 -6.83
C ASP A 60 2.53 -11.51 -6.41
N LEU A 61 2.29 -12.44 -5.47
CA LEU A 61 0.96 -12.66 -4.88
C LEU A 61 0.43 -11.41 -4.16
N LEU A 62 1.28 -10.70 -3.40
CA LEU A 62 0.90 -9.45 -2.74
C LEU A 62 0.56 -8.36 -3.76
N LYS A 63 1.37 -8.20 -4.82
CA LYS A 63 1.09 -7.23 -5.90
C LYS A 63 -0.22 -7.55 -6.62
N LYS A 64 -0.45 -8.82 -6.96
CA LYS A 64 -1.67 -9.28 -7.66
C LYS A 64 -2.92 -9.12 -6.81
N SER A 65 -2.85 -9.54 -5.54
CA SER A 65 -3.98 -9.40 -4.61
C SER A 65 -4.32 -7.92 -4.38
N LEU A 66 -3.31 -7.05 -4.17
CA LEU A 66 -3.53 -5.62 -4.07
C LEU A 66 -4.18 -5.04 -5.33
N SER A 67 -3.71 -5.41 -6.52
CA SER A 67 -4.31 -4.96 -7.78
C SER A 67 -5.79 -5.36 -7.88
N ASN A 68 -6.13 -6.60 -7.54
CA ASN A 68 -7.52 -7.06 -7.53
C ASN A 68 -8.37 -6.33 -6.48
N THR A 69 -7.84 -6.12 -5.28
CA THR A 69 -8.54 -5.39 -4.20
C THR A 69 -8.78 -3.93 -4.58
N LEU A 70 -7.82 -3.27 -5.23
CA LEU A 70 -7.97 -1.88 -5.67
C LEU A 70 -9.09 -1.69 -6.70
N THR A 71 -9.50 -2.73 -7.43
CA THR A 71 -10.70 -2.65 -8.28
C THR A 71 -11.96 -2.39 -7.47
N HIS A 72 -12.06 -2.98 -6.27
CA HIS A 72 -13.19 -2.75 -5.36
C HIS A 72 -13.00 -1.49 -4.49
N PHE A 73 -11.75 -1.17 -4.16
CA PHE A 73 -11.34 -0.01 -3.37
C PHE A 73 -10.68 1.07 -4.24
N TYR A 74 -11.30 1.36 -5.38
CA TYR A 74 -10.76 2.23 -6.42
C TYR A 74 -10.34 3.64 -5.96
N PRO A 75 -10.97 4.29 -4.95
CA PRO A 75 -10.50 5.60 -4.49
C PRO A 75 -9.06 5.56 -3.94
N LEU A 76 -8.62 4.41 -3.40
CA LEU A 76 -7.26 4.25 -2.86
C LEU A 76 -6.18 4.19 -3.96
N ALA A 77 -6.56 3.95 -5.21
CA ALA A 77 -5.67 4.04 -6.37
C ALA A 77 -5.66 5.44 -7.00
N GLY A 78 -6.46 6.38 -6.50
CA GLY A 78 -6.57 7.74 -7.00
C GLY A 78 -5.56 8.71 -6.40
N LYS A 79 -5.81 10.01 -6.62
CA LYS A 79 -5.09 11.12 -5.98
C LYS A 79 -6.09 12.14 -5.47
N MET A 80 -5.74 12.84 -4.40
CA MET A 80 -6.47 14.03 -3.96
C MET A 80 -6.52 15.01 -5.14
N ARG A 81 -7.74 15.38 -5.55
CA ARG A 81 -7.97 16.39 -6.58
C ARG A 81 -7.93 17.78 -5.95
N ASP A 82 -8.62 17.90 -4.82
CA ASP A 82 -8.73 19.08 -3.98
C ASP A 82 -8.94 18.61 -2.52
N HIS A 83 -9.37 19.49 -1.62
CA HIS A 83 -9.61 19.14 -0.21
C HIS A 83 -10.90 18.36 0.04
N PHE A 84 -11.74 18.18 -0.98
CA PHE A 84 -13.09 17.67 -0.87
C PHE A 84 -13.32 16.41 -1.70
N SER A 85 -12.41 16.07 -2.61
CA SER A 85 -12.60 14.97 -3.54
C SER A 85 -11.30 14.28 -3.95
N ILE A 86 -11.45 13.01 -4.30
CA ILE A 86 -10.41 12.17 -4.87
C ILE A 86 -10.71 11.97 -6.35
N ASP A 87 -9.71 12.23 -7.19
CA ASP A 87 -9.68 11.83 -8.59
C ASP A 87 -9.21 10.37 -8.67
N CYS A 88 -10.16 9.46 -8.90
CA CYS A 88 -9.94 8.02 -9.07
C CYS A 88 -9.35 7.72 -10.47
N ASN A 89 -8.14 8.23 -10.70
CA ASN A 89 -7.42 8.21 -11.98
C ASN A 89 -6.52 6.98 -12.21
N ASP A 90 -6.68 5.93 -11.40
CA ASP A 90 -5.93 4.68 -11.48
C ASP A 90 -4.39 4.87 -11.53
N LYS A 91 -3.86 5.95 -10.93
CA LYS A 91 -2.41 6.16 -10.78
C LYS A 91 -1.76 5.10 -9.89
N GLY A 92 -2.56 4.45 -9.05
CA GLY A 92 -2.19 3.28 -8.25
C GLY A 92 -1.64 3.61 -6.87
N ALA A 93 -1.59 2.57 -6.04
CA ALA A 93 -1.08 2.61 -4.68
C ALA A 93 0.43 2.34 -4.66
N CYS A 94 1.18 3.07 -3.84
CA CYS A 94 2.63 2.91 -3.72
C CYS A 94 2.96 1.57 -3.05
N PHE A 95 3.78 0.75 -3.72
CA PHE A 95 4.29 -0.52 -3.24
C PHE A 95 5.82 -0.48 -3.26
N ILE A 96 6.43 -0.57 -2.08
CA ILE A 96 7.87 -0.54 -1.89
C ILE A 96 8.31 -1.90 -1.35
N GLN A 97 9.27 -2.51 -2.03
CA GLN A 97 9.95 -3.70 -1.54
C GLN A 97 11.33 -3.30 -1.02
N ALA A 98 11.62 -3.64 0.23
CA ALA A 98 12.92 -3.38 0.84
C ALA A 98 13.48 -4.64 1.50
N ARG A 99 14.81 -4.66 1.66
CA ARG A 99 15.55 -5.68 2.41
C ARG A 99 16.24 -5.02 3.59
N VAL A 100 16.21 -5.69 4.73
CA VAL A 100 16.92 -5.26 5.94
C VAL A 100 17.81 -6.40 6.37
N ASN A 101 19.10 -6.12 6.61
CA ASN A 101 20.07 -7.12 7.03
C ASN A 101 20.00 -7.38 8.55
N CYS A 102 18.83 -7.80 9.04
CA CYS A 102 18.63 -8.15 10.45
C CYS A 102 17.46 -9.13 10.66
N HIS A 103 17.48 -9.85 11.78
CA HIS A 103 16.37 -10.74 12.16
C HIS A 103 15.18 -9.97 12.71
N LEU A 104 13.98 -10.39 12.31
CA LEU A 104 12.70 -9.81 12.78
C LEU A 104 12.56 -9.78 14.30
N LYS A 105 13.10 -10.78 15.02
CA LYS A 105 13.10 -10.84 16.49
C LYS A 105 13.75 -9.62 17.16
N ARG A 106 14.64 -8.90 16.46
CA ARG A 106 15.24 -7.68 17.00
C ARG A 106 14.25 -6.51 17.05
N PHE A 107 13.11 -6.59 16.36
CA PHE A 107 12.04 -5.57 16.38
C PHE A 107 11.00 -5.81 17.47
N SER A 108 10.83 -7.04 17.98
CA SER A 108 9.78 -7.39 18.94
C SER A 108 10.10 -7.03 20.41
N HIS A 109 11.19 -6.29 20.67
CA HIS A 109 11.62 -5.90 22.02
C HIS A 109 11.64 -4.38 22.25
N SER A 110 11.11 -3.59 21.32
CA SER A 110 11.15 -2.13 21.36
C SER A 110 9.79 -1.50 21.06
N THR A 111 8.76 -1.99 21.76
CA THR A 111 7.47 -1.30 21.90
C THR A 111 7.16 -1.18 23.38
#